data_AF-A0A830E199-F1
#
_entry.id   AF-A0A830E199-F1
#
_cell.length_a   1.000
_cell.length_b   1.000
_cell.length_c   1.000
_cell.angle_alpha   90.00
_cell.angle_beta   90.00
_cell.angle_gamma   90.00
#
_symmetry.space_group_name_H-M   'P 1'
#
loop_
_entity.id
_entity.type
_entity.pdbx_description
1 polymer ?
#
loop_
_entity_poly.entity_id
_entity_poly.type
_entity_poly.pdbx_seq_one_letter_code
_entity_poly.pdbx_strand_id
1 'polypeptide(L)'
;MMGWSVETEDALMTTYVHRYSVLGKSIEVRAVFDKVLNKYKLRFISIKPANETEVSLLTILTPHFKFTIDYVQDGKVVMIYPNPEVELFDDMQSITMYVDSLISLIIELISYSSNPLLRSEINYDLVSRGWILDLSGSLASMFKVYDTKAGIIRVNVELEQRQLELGKVRVDVLIRAITALRCMVNTLSNKGFNVSIIYDDLGIAHLTGEFPSLGILTLIALKIDGMINETEKSCS
;
A
#
# COMPACT_ATOMS: atom_id res chain seq x y z
N MET A 1 16.83 -6.60 -11.52
CA MET A 1 16.11 -7.38 -10.50
C MET A 1 16.46 -6.83 -9.13
N MET A 2 15.80 -5.76 -8.67
CA MET A 2 16.02 -5.30 -7.30
C MET A 2 15.12 -6.11 -6.36
N GLY A 3 15.66 -6.63 -5.26
CA GLY A 3 14.90 -7.26 -4.18
C GLY A 3 14.92 -8.79 -4.12
N TRP A 4 14.84 -9.50 -5.25
CA TRP A 4 14.77 -10.96 -5.27
C TRP A 4 16.16 -11.63 -5.29
N SER A 5 16.36 -12.61 -4.42
CA SER A 5 17.53 -13.49 -4.40
C SER A 5 17.16 -14.90 -4.87
N VAL A 6 17.99 -15.53 -5.68
CA VAL A 6 17.88 -16.96 -5.99
C VAL A 6 18.29 -17.76 -4.76
N GLU A 7 17.42 -18.64 -4.29
CA GLU A 7 17.70 -19.51 -3.15
C GLU A 7 18.14 -20.90 -3.60
N THR A 8 17.41 -21.48 -4.57
CA THR A 8 17.75 -22.77 -5.18
C THR A 8 17.56 -22.71 -6.68
N GLU A 9 18.36 -23.48 -7.40
CA GLU A 9 18.17 -23.70 -8.83
C GLU A 9 18.41 -25.16 -9.18
N ASP A 10 17.43 -25.71 -9.88
CA ASP A 10 17.33 -27.12 -10.23
C ASP A 10 17.05 -27.22 -11.75
N ALA A 11 17.12 -28.43 -12.29
CA ALA A 11 16.87 -28.65 -13.72
C ALA A 11 15.45 -28.23 -14.17
N LEU A 12 14.48 -28.26 -13.25
CA LEU A 12 13.06 -28.01 -13.54
C LEU A 12 12.55 -26.68 -12.98
N MET A 13 13.21 -26.12 -11.97
CA MET A 13 12.69 -25.01 -11.17
C MET A 13 13.82 -24.06 -10.75
N THR A 14 13.50 -22.77 -10.65
CA THR A 14 14.36 -21.79 -9.96
C THR A 14 13.55 -21.13 -8.85
N THR A 15 14.01 -21.22 -7.60
CA THR A 15 13.34 -20.62 -6.43
C THR A 15 13.90 -19.25 -6.14
N TYR A 16 13.01 -18.27 -6.03
CA TYR A 16 13.31 -16.89 -5.69
C TYR A 16 12.70 -16.53 -4.34
N VAL A 17 13.44 -15.75 -3.57
CA VAL A 17 13.03 -15.26 -2.26
C VAL A 17 13.19 -13.76 -2.21
N HIS A 18 12.19 -13.08 -1.64
CA HIS A 18 12.28 -11.67 -1.28
C HIS A 18 11.87 -11.49 0.19
N ARG A 19 12.54 -10.58 0.90
CA ARG A 19 12.37 -10.38 2.34
C ARG A 19 12.12 -8.92 2.64
N TYR A 20 11.10 -8.67 3.45
CA TYR A 20 10.76 -7.37 4.01
C TYR A 20 10.98 -7.41 5.52
N SER A 21 11.48 -6.31 6.08
CA SER A 21 11.58 -6.11 7.53
C SER A 21 10.76 -4.88 7.90
N VAL A 22 9.61 -5.09 8.54
CA VAL A 22 8.64 -4.03 8.82
C VAL A 22 8.05 -4.23 10.22
N LEU A 23 8.06 -3.17 11.04
CA LEU A 23 7.48 -3.15 12.39
C LEU A 23 7.91 -4.33 13.28
N GLY A 24 9.19 -4.71 13.20
CA GLY A 24 9.75 -5.83 13.98
C GLY A 24 9.36 -7.22 13.47
N LYS A 25 8.74 -7.31 12.29
CA LYS A 25 8.39 -8.56 11.61
C LYS A 25 9.25 -8.77 10.38
N SER A 26 9.59 -10.02 10.14
CA SER A 26 10.14 -10.50 8.88
C SER A 26 9.01 -11.07 8.05
N ILE A 27 8.84 -10.52 6.85
CA ILE A 27 7.93 -11.05 5.84
C ILE A 27 8.77 -11.66 4.73
N GLU A 28 8.61 -12.95 4.45
CA GLU A 28 9.32 -13.65 3.38
C GLU A 28 8.35 -14.08 2.30
N VAL A 29 8.66 -13.72 1.06
CA VAL A 29 7.88 -14.06 -0.13
C VAL A 29 8.70 -15.04 -0.95
N ARG A 30 8.08 -16.16 -1.31
CA ARG A 30 8.71 -17.17 -2.18
C ARG A 30 7.96 -17.29 -3.49
N ALA A 31 8.69 -17.23 -4.59
CA ALA A 31 8.21 -17.51 -5.92
C ALA A 31 9.11 -18.56 -6.59
N VAL A 32 8.56 -19.31 -7.53
CA VAL A 32 9.30 -20.34 -8.28
C VAL A 32 9.07 -20.12 -9.76
N PHE A 33 10.14 -20.09 -10.55
CA PHE A 33 10.03 -20.18 -11.99
C PHE A 33 9.99 -21.64 -12.40
N ASP A 34 8.86 -22.06 -12.98
CA ASP A 34 8.66 -23.38 -13.55
C ASP A 34 9.14 -23.38 -15.00
N LYS A 35 10.27 -24.06 -15.24
CA LYS A 35 10.93 -24.12 -16.54
C LYS A 35 10.13 -24.95 -17.55
N VAL A 36 9.25 -25.84 -17.09
CA VAL A 36 8.40 -26.69 -17.96
C VAL A 36 7.18 -25.89 -18.44
N LEU A 37 6.52 -25.18 -17.53
CA LEU A 37 5.37 -24.34 -17.86
C LEU A 37 5.77 -22.99 -18.45
N ASN A 38 7.04 -22.60 -18.30
CA ASN A 38 7.56 -21.28 -18.62
C ASN A 38 6.73 -20.16 -17.95
N LYS A 39 6.46 -20.34 -16.64
CA LYS A 39 5.67 -19.43 -15.81
C LYS A 39 6.32 -19.25 -14.44
N TYR A 40 6.11 -18.09 -13.84
CA TYR A 40 6.42 -17.88 -12.43
C TYR A 40 5.21 -18.26 -11.57
N LYS A 41 5.47 -18.92 -10.44
CA LYS A 41 4.46 -19.35 -9.47
C LYS A 41 4.75 -18.72 -8.11
N LEU A 42 3.82 -17.92 -7.58
CA LEU A 42 3.88 -17.48 -6.19
C LEU A 42 3.62 -18.69 -5.29
N ARG A 43 4.54 -19.03 -4.38
CA ARG A 43 4.41 -20.20 -3.50
C ARG A 43 3.71 -19.86 -2.22
N PHE A 44 4.26 -18.90 -1.48
CA PHE A 44 3.69 -18.44 -0.22
C PHE A 44 4.30 -17.12 0.20
N ILE A 45 3.63 -16.51 1.18
CA ILE A 45 4.10 -15.36 1.94
C ILE A 45 4.08 -15.76 3.41
N SER A 46 5.19 -15.63 4.11
CA SER A 46 5.30 -15.95 5.53
C SER A 46 5.54 -14.69 6.35
N ILE A 47 4.93 -14.61 7.54
CA ILE A 47 5.04 -13.47 8.46
C ILE A 47 5.48 -13.99 9.82
N LYS A 48 6.58 -13.46 10.36
CA LYS A 48 7.14 -13.86 11.66
C LYS A 48 7.76 -12.68 12.44
N PRO A 49 7.54 -12.56 13.77
CA PRO A 49 6.55 -13.30 14.55
C PRO A 49 5.13 -12.76 14.31
N ALA A 50 4.13 -13.62 14.33
CA ALA A 50 2.72 -13.29 14.23
C ALA A 50 1.97 -13.63 15.55
N ASN A 51 1.00 -12.79 15.92
CA ASN A 51 0.12 -13.02 17.07
C ASN A 51 -1.31 -13.38 16.63
N GLU A 52 -2.14 -13.83 17.58
CA GLU A 52 -3.51 -14.32 17.32
C GLU A 52 -4.43 -13.23 16.76
N THR A 53 -4.26 -11.96 17.17
CA THR A 53 -5.02 -10.82 16.65
C THR A 53 -4.72 -10.59 15.17
N GLU A 54 -3.44 -10.63 14.78
CA GLU A 54 -3.01 -10.50 13.38
C GLU A 54 -3.52 -11.68 12.54
N VAL A 55 -3.43 -12.90 13.06
CA VAL A 55 -3.97 -14.10 12.38
C VAL A 55 -5.47 -13.94 12.14
N SER A 56 -6.21 -13.46 13.14
CA SER A 56 -7.65 -13.24 13.05
C SER A 56 -8.01 -12.20 12.00
N LEU A 57 -7.31 -11.07 11.98
CA LEU A 57 -7.52 -10.02 10.99
C LEU A 57 -7.13 -10.48 9.59
N LEU A 58 -6.02 -11.22 9.44
CA LEU A 58 -5.58 -11.73 8.14
C LEU A 58 -6.58 -12.74 7.58
N THR A 59 -7.21 -13.55 8.43
CA THR A 59 -8.25 -14.51 8.03
C THR A 59 -9.48 -13.82 7.41
N ILE A 60 -9.81 -12.60 7.83
CA ILE A 60 -10.87 -11.80 7.21
C ILE A 60 -10.46 -11.36 5.80
N LEU A 61 -9.19 -11.00 5.62
CA LEU A 61 -8.68 -10.43 4.37
C LEU A 61 -8.34 -11.47 3.31
N THR A 62 -7.73 -12.60 3.69
CA THR A 62 -7.16 -13.57 2.75
C THR A 62 -8.14 -14.09 1.69
N PRO A 63 -9.44 -14.33 1.99
CA PRO A 63 -10.40 -14.75 0.97
C PRO A 63 -10.58 -13.72 -0.16
N HIS A 64 -10.50 -12.42 0.13
CA HIS A 64 -10.69 -11.36 -0.87
C HIS A 64 -9.59 -11.33 -1.93
N PHE A 65 -8.40 -11.83 -1.58
CA PHE A 65 -7.25 -11.93 -2.48
C PHE A 65 -7.10 -13.31 -3.10
N LYS A 66 -8.08 -14.21 -2.88
CA LYS A 66 -7.98 -15.63 -3.20
C LYS A 66 -6.72 -16.26 -2.57
N PHE A 67 -6.46 -15.96 -1.30
CA PHE A 67 -5.42 -16.62 -0.50
C PHE A 67 -6.05 -17.52 0.56
N THR A 68 -5.34 -18.57 0.95
CA THR A 68 -5.58 -19.32 2.18
C THR A 68 -4.49 -19.00 3.21
N ILE A 69 -4.79 -19.24 4.48
CA ILE A 69 -3.90 -18.97 5.59
C ILE A 69 -3.71 -20.23 6.44
N ASP A 70 -2.49 -20.43 6.92
CA ASP A 70 -2.13 -21.41 7.94
C ASP A 70 -1.33 -20.71 9.06
N TYR A 71 -1.52 -21.15 10.29
CA TYR A 71 -0.85 -20.58 11.47
C TYR A 71 -0.12 -21.65 12.26
N VAL A 72 1.20 -21.55 12.27
CA VAL A 72 2.08 -22.39 13.08
C VAL A 72 2.28 -21.70 14.42
N GLN A 73 1.44 -22.03 15.40
CA GLN A 73 1.38 -21.37 16.71
C GLN A 73 2.72 -21.37 17.45
N ASP A 74 3.40 -22.54 17.51
CA ASP A 74 4.71 -22.67 18.18
C ASP A 74 5.80 -21.84 17.51
N GLY A 75 5.73 -21.71 16.19
CA GLY A 75 6.65 -20.89 15.41
C GLY A 75 6.33 -19.40 15.43
N LYS A 76 5.10 -19.05 15.84
CA LYS A 76 4.47 -17.74 15.62
C LYS A 76 4.63 -17.31 14.16
N VAL A 77 4.34 -18.23 13.24
CA VAL A 77 4.47 -18.00 11.80
C VAL A 77 3.09 -18.11 11.16
N VAL A 78 2.70 -17.07 10.45
CA VAL A 78 1.58 -17.13 9.52
C VAL A 78 2.12 -17.44 8.13
N MET A 79 1.48 -18.39 7.44
CA MET A 79 1.74 -18.74 6.05
C MET A 79 0.51 -18.40 5.22
N ILE A 80 0.69 -17.68 4.13
CA ILE A 80 -0.37 -17.26 3.20
C ILE A 80 -0.09 -17.90 1.84
N TYR A 81 -1.03 -18.68 1.31
CA TYR A 81 -0.87 -19.45 0.07
C TYR A 81 -1.84 -18.98 -1.01
N PRO A 82 -1.37 -18.62 -2.22
CA PRO A 82 -2.28 -18.22 -3.29
C PRO A 82 -3.14 -19.40 -3.69
N ASN A 83 -4.41 -19.12 -4.00
CA ASN A 83 -5.28 -20.09 -4.64
C ASN A 83 -4.69 -20.45 -6.02
N PRO A 84 -4.74 -21.73 -6.43
CA PRO A 84 -4.28 -22.19 -7.74
C PRO A 84 -4.74 -21.34 -8.94
N GLU A 85 -5.88 -20.65 -8.84
CA GLU A 85 -6.37 -19.76 -9.91
C GLU A 85 -5.54 -18.48 -10.13
N VAL A 86 -4.77 -18.03 -9.13
CA VAL A 86 -4.04 -16.75 -9.15
C VAL A 86 -2.55 -16.90 -8.85
N GLU A 87 -2.04 -18.13 -8.84
CA GLU A 87 -0.66 -18.39 -8.46
C GLU A 87 0.33 -18.22 -9.62
N LEU A 88 -0.12 -18.23 -10.89
CA LEU A 88 0.72 -18.22 -12.09
C LEU A 88 0.83 -16.84 -12.74
N PHE A 89 2.05 -16.48 -13.14
CA PHE A 89 2.41 -15.19 -13.72
C PHE A 89 3.36 -15.37 -14.91
N ASP A 90 3.28 -14.46 -15.87
CA ASP A 90 4.12 -14.46 -17.06
C ASP A 90 5.57 -14.05 -16.76
N ASP A 91 5.74 -13.17 -15.78
CA ASP A 91 7.02 -12.59 -15.42
C ASP A 91 7.09 -12.25 -13.92
N MET A 92 8.31 -12.01 -13.47
CA MET A 92 8.61 -11.72 -12.07
C MET A 92 8.17 -10.31 -11.62
N GLN A 93 8.08 -9.36 -12.55
CA GLN A 93 7.62 -8.00 -12.25
C GLN A 93 6.13 -8.01 -11.90
N SER A 94 5.33 -8.81 -12.60
CA SER A 94 3.91 -9.04 -12.29
C SER A 94 3.73 -9.60 -10.88
N ILE A 95 4.56 -10.58 -10.46
CA ILE A 95 4.58 -11.06 -9.07
C ILE A 95 4.94 -9.93 -8.11
N THR A 96 5.98 -9.17 -8.42
CA THR A 96 6.47 -8.10 -7.54
C THR A 96 5.38 -7.05 -7.29
N MET A 97 4.70 -6.58 -8.33
CA MET A 97 3.62 -5.60 -8.20
C MET A 97 2.44 -6.13 -7.35
N TYR A 98 2.07 -7.39 -7.56
CA TYR A 98 0.99 -8.02 -6.81
C TYR A 98 1.37 -8.19 -5.33
N VAL A 99 2.58 -8.68 -5.07
CA VAL A 99 3.13 -8.85 -3.73
C VAL A 99 3.26 -7.51 -3.02
N ASP A 100 3.83 -6.48 -3.64
CA ASP A 100 4.00 -5.16 -3.01
C ASP A 100 2.67 -4.54 -2.59
N SER A 101 1.62 -4.76 -3.39
CA SER A 101 0.25 -4.35 -3.05
C SER A 101 -0.27 -5.10 -1.83
N LEU A 102 -0.09 -6.42 -1.77
CA LEU A 102 -0.50 -7.23 -0.63
C LEU A 102 0.30 -6.90 0.63
N ILE A 103 1.62 -6.72 0.52
CA ILE A 103 2.49 -6.35 1.63
C ILE A 103 2.06 -4.99 2.20
N SER A 104 1.71 -4.03 1.36
CA SER A 104 1.18 -2.74 1.83
C SER A 104 -0.06 -2.92 2.72
N LEU A 105 -0.98 -3.80 2.33
CA LEU A 105 -2.19 -4.09 3.09
C LEU A 105 -1.91 -4.88 4.38
N ILE A 106 -0.97 -5.82 4.33
CA ILE A 106 -0.49 -6.55 5.51
C ILE A 106 0.12 -5.58 6.53
N ILE A 107 0.91 -4.61 6.07
CA ILE A 107 1.50 -3.55 6.91
C ILE A 107 0.38 -2.68 7.52
N GLU A 108 -0.65 -2.33 6.76
CA GLU A 108 -1.80 -1.58 7.29
C GLU A 108 -2.46 -2.34 8.45
N LEU A 109 -2.72 -3.63 8.25
CA LEU A 109 -3.32 -4.51 9.26
C LEU A 109 -2.44 -4.65 10.50
N ILE A 110 -1.13 -4.87 10.34
CA ILE A 110 -0.20 -5.00 11.48
C ILE A 110 -0.12 -3.69 12.27
N SER A 111 -0.09 -2.56 11.57
CA SER A 111 -0.07 -1.25 12.20
C SER A 111 -1.33 -1.04 13.04
N TYR A 112 -2.48 -1.45 12.51
CA TYR A 112 -3.77 -1.39 13.20
C TYR A 112 -3.86 -2.35 14.38
N SER A 113 -3.43 -3.60 14.24
CA SER A 113 -3.47 -4.58 15.33
C SER A 113 -2.60 -4.18 16.52
N SER A 114 -1.48 -3.50 16.25
CA SER A 114 -0.55 -3.02 17.27
C SER A 114 -1.08 -1.83 18.06
N ASN A 115 -1.97 -1.04 17.46
CA ASN A 115 -2.58 0.13 18.11
C ASN A 115 -4.00 0.37 17.56
N PRO A 116 -5.00 -0.43 17.97
CA PRO A 116 -6.36 -0.27 17.50
C PRO A 116 -6.95 1.00 18.13
N LEU A 117 -7.10 2.04 17.32
CA LEU A 117 -7.67 3.31 17.77
C LEU A 117 -9.20 3.26 17.81
N LEU A 118 -9.78 3.78 18.88
CA LEU A 118 -11.21 4.05 18.95
C LEU A 118 -11.59 5.14 17.93
N ARG A 119 -12.83 5.11 17.43
CA ARG A 119 -13.30 6.10 16.43
C ARG A 119 -13.11 7.55 16.88
N SER A 120 -13.29 7.84 18.17
CA SER A 120 -13.03 9.17 18.75
C SER A 120 -11.56 9.56 18.71
N GLU A 121 -10.65 8.60 18.91
CA GLU A 121 -9.20 8.82 18.86
C GLU A 121 -8.71 9.01 17.42
N ILE A 122 -9.31 8.29 16.46
CA ILE A 122 -9.06 8.48 15.02
C ILE A 122 -9.42 9.91 14.61
N ASN A 123 -10.62 10.38 14.98
CA ASN A 123 -11.05 11.73 14.65
C ASN A 123 -10.12 12.79 15.28
N TYR A 124 -9.75 12.60 16.55
CA TYR A 124 -8.83 13.51 17.23
C TYR A 124 -7.44 13.52 16.59
N ASP A 125 -6.84 12.37 16.31
CA ASP A 125 -5.52 12.26 15.66
C ASP A 125 -5.52 12.93 14.28
N LEU A 126 -6.52 12.63 13.44
CA LEU A 126 -6.62 13.21 12.09
C LEU A 126 -6.81 14.73 12.13
N VAL A 127 -7.74 15.23 12.95
CA VAL A 127 -7.95 16.68 13.10
C VAL A 127 -6.71 17.38 13.65
N SER A 128 -6.01 16.76 14.62
CA SER A 128 -4.76 17.30 15.17
C SER A 128 -3.65 17.43 14.11
N ARG A 129 -3.70 16.62 13.04
CA ARG A 129 -2.78 16.67 11.89
C ARG A 129 -3.29 17.56 10.75
N GLY A 130 -4.40 18.28 10.94
CA GLY A 130 -4.99 19.18 9.96
C GLY A 130 -5.85 18.47 8.89
N TRP A 131 -6.20 17.20 9.10
CA TRP A 131 -7.17 16.50 8.24
C TRP A 131 -8.59 16.83 8.67
N ILE A 132 -9.44 17.14 7.68
CA ILE A 132 -10.88 17.31 7.84
C ILE A 132 -11.54 16.03 7.37
N LEU A 133 -12.49 15.51 8.15
CA LEU A 133 -13.20 14.26 7.87
C LEU A 133 -14.65 14.54 7.51
N ASP A 134 -15.10 13.96 6.41
CA ASP A 134 -16.53 13.84 6.11
C ASP A 134 -16.93 12.38 6.19
N LEU A 135 -17.66 12.05 7.27
CA LEU A 135 -18.23 10.73 7.51
C LEU A 135 -19.76 10.72 7.34
N SER A 136 -20.33 11.81 6.80
CA SER A 136 -21.78 12.01 6.72
C SER A 136 -22.40 11.42 5.45
N GLY A 137 -21.59 11.21 4.40
CA GLY A 137 -21.99 10.60 3.14
C GLY A 137 -22.01 9.07 3.13
N SER A 138 -22.38 8.49 1.99
CA SER A 138 -22.28 7.04 1.74
C SER A 138 -20.83 6.56 1.59
N LEU A 139 -19.92 7.47 1.27
CA LEU A 139 -18.47 7.26 1.17
C LEU A 139 -17.81 8.09 2.26
N ALA A 140 -16.82 7.52 2.95
CA ALA A 140 -16.00 8.27 3.88
C ALA A 140 -14.92 9.02 3.09
N SER A 141 -14.76 10.31 3.34
CA SER A 141 -13.72 11.12 2.72
C SER A 141 -12.94 11.94 3.74
N MET A 142 -11.73 12.32 3.35
CA MET A 142 -10.89 13.20 4.14
C MET A 142 -10.11 14.16 3.26
N PHE A 143 -9.88 15.36 3.78
CA PHE A 143 -9.32 16.47 3.03
C PHE A 143 -8.24 17.18 3.85
N LYS A 144 -7.19 17.66 3.16
CA LYS A 144 -6.14 18.48 3.75
C LYS A 144 -5.53 19.45 2.75
N VAL A 145 -5.10 20.62 3.25
CA VAL A 145 -4.31 21.60 2.50
C VAL A 145 -2.93 21.71 3.13
N TYR A 146 -1.91 21.59 2.28
CA TYR A 146 -0.51 21.78 2.63
C TYR A 146 -0.08 23.13 2.07
N ASP A 147 0.36 24.02 2.96
CA ASP A 147 1.03 25.26 2.61
C ASP A 147 2.54 25.01 2.66
N THR A 148 3.15 24.76 1.50
CA THR A 148 4.57 24.41 1.37
C THR A 148 5.36 25.63 0.91
N LYS A 149 6.68 25.62 1.11
CA LYS A 149 7.54 26.72 0.62
C LYS A 149 7.44 26.95 -0.89
N ALA A 150 7.17 25.89 -1.64
CA ALA A 150 7.18 25.89 -3.09
C ALA A 150 5.78 26.03 -3.72
N GLY A 151 4.70 26.03 -2.91
CA GLY A 151 3.32 26.17 -3.39
C GLY A 151 2.28 25.61 -2.42
N ILE A 152 1.03 25.58 -2.88
CA ILE A 152 -0.10 25.01 -2.14
C ILE A 152 -0.46 23.66 -2.77
N ILE A 153 -0.61 22.64 -1.94
CA ILE A 153 -1.09 21.32 -2.36
C ILE A 153 -2.40 21.04 -1.61
N ARG A 154 -3.48 20.77 -2.35
CA ARG A 154 -4.75 20.31 -1.77
C ARG A 154 -4.90 18.84 -2.07
N VAL A 155 -5.27 18.07 -1.07
CA VAL A 155 -5.49 16.63 -1.21
C VAL A 155 -6.89 16.27 -0.73
N ASN A 156 -7.64 15.60 -1.58
CA ASN A 156 -8.91 14.97 -1.27
C ASN A 156 -8.75 13.45 -1.36
N VAL A 157 -9.34 12.74 -0.42
CA VAL A 157 -9.22 11.29 -0.31
C VAL A 157 -10.62 10.71 -0.13
N GLU A 158 -10.99 9.75 -0.96
CA GLU A 158 -12.30 9.08 -0.92
C GLU A 158 -12.13 7.57 -0.80
N LEU A 159 -12.85 6.98 0.16
CA LEU A 159 -12.90 5.53 0.35
C LEU A 159 -14.07 4.92 -0.42
N GLU A 160 -13.78 3.89 -1.23
CA GLU A 160 -14.82 3.13 -1.93
C GLU A 160 -15.61 2.19 -1.00
N GLN A 161 -14.99 1.73 0.10
CA GLN A 161 -15.54 0.72 1.03
C GLN A 161 -15.34 1.17 2.49
N ARG A 162 -15.95 0.44 3.44
CA ARG A 162 -15.81 0.73 4.86
C ARG A 162 -14.44 0.29 5.40
N GLN A 163 -14.13 0.70 6.64
CA GLN A 163 -12.92 0.28 7.34
C GLN A 163 -12.86 -1.24 7.49
N LEU A 164 -11.65 -1.79 7.30
CA LEU A 164 -11.31 -3.21 7.32
C LEU A 164 -11.96 -4.05 6.22
N GLU A 165 -12.57 -3.40 5.23
CA GLU A 165 -12.99 -4.04 3.97
C GLU A 165 -11.97 -3.74 2.89
N LEU A 166 -11.66 -4.72 2.05
CA LEU A 166 -10.79 -4.49 0.90
C LEU A 166 -11.49 -3.56 -0.09
N GLY A 167 -10.87 -2.42 -0.35
CA GLY A 167 -11.33 -1.48 -1.37
C GLY A 167 -10.18 -0.72 -1.98
N LYS A 168 -10.53 0.32 -2.72
CA LYS A 168 -9.59 1.34 -3.17
C LYS A 168 -9.82 2.63 -2.42
N VAL A 169 -8.72 3.34 -2.22
CA VAL A 169 -8.75 4.75 -1.88
C VAL A 169 -8.40 5.55 -3.12
N ARG A 170 -9.27 6.50 -3.47
CA ARG A 170 -9.03 7.48 -4.52
C ARG A 170 -8.45 8.73 -3.88
N VAL A 171 -7.40 9.26 -4.49
CA VAL A 171 -6.69 10.44 -3.99
C VAL A 171 -6.58 11.44 -5.11
N ASP A 172 -7.22 12.59 -4.94
CA ASP A 172 -7.13 13.73 -5.85
C ASP A 172 -6.20 14.78 -5.25
N VAL A 173 -5.23 15.22 -6.04
CA VAL A 173 -4.22 16.19 -5.63
C VAL A 173 -4.27 17.38 -6.58
N LEU A 174 -4.56 18.57 -6.04
CA LEU A 174 -4.47 19.83 -6.77
C LEU A 174 -3.23 20.60 -6.30
N ILE A 175 -2.31 20.85 -7.21
CA ILE A 175 -1.06 21.57 -6.94
C ILE A 175 -1.16 22.96 -7.55
N ARG A 176 -0.76 23.96 -6.77
CA ARG A 176 -0.51 25.32 -7.24
C ARG A 176 0.91 25.74 -6.86
N ALA A 177 1.82 25.75 -7.82
CA ALA A 177 3.22 26.12 -7.66
C ALA A 177 3.72 26.81 -8.95
N ILE A 178 4.35 27.97 -8.84
CA ILE A 178 4.80 28.72 -10.04
C ILE A 178 6.11 28.16 -10.57
N THR A 179 7.10 27.94 -9.70
CA THR A 179 8.47 27.54 -10.09
C THR A 179 8.70 26.04 -9.96
N ALA A 180 8.06 25.38 -8.99
CA ALA A 180 8.31 23.98 -8.65
C ALA A 180 7.32 22.99 -9.26
N LEU A 181 6.34 23.43 -10.06
CA LEU A 181 5.24 22.59 -10.54
C LEU A 181 5.72 21.28 -11.16
N ARG A 182 6.65 21.37 -12.12
CA ARG A 182 7.17 20.20 -12.83
C ARG A 182 7.88 19.22 -11.90
N CYS A 183 8.64 19.71 -10.93
CA CYS A 183 9.29 18.86 -9.94
C CYS A 183 8.25 18.11 -9.10
N MET A 184 7.24 18.83 -8.58
CA MET A 184 6.20 18.23 -7.75
C MET A 184 5.38 17.19 -8.52
N VAL A 185 4.96 17.54 -9.74
CA VAL A 185 4.22 16.65 -10.64
C VAL A 185 5.02 15.38 -10.94
N ASN A 186 6.31 15.51 -11.29
CA ASN A 186 7.16 14.35 -11.58
C ASN A 186 7.35 13.46 -10.36
N THR A 187 7.54 14.06 -9.18
CA THR A 187 7.76 13.32 -7.94
C THR A 187 6.51 12.54 -7.53
N LEU A 188 5.33 13.14 -7.66
CA LEU A 188 4.06 12.47 -7.36
C LEU A 188 3.67 11.46 -8.44
N SER A 189 3.96 11.73 -9.71
CA SER A 189 3.79 10.75 -10.80
C SER A 189 4.55 9.46 -10.52
N ASN A 190 5.81 9.57 -10.07
CA ASN A 190 6.63 8.44 -9.64
C ASN A 190 6.08 7.69 -8.41
N LYS A 191 5.14 8.29 -7.68
CA LYS A 191 4.44 7.69 -6.53
C LYS A 191 3.09 7.06 -6.91
N GLY A 192 2.80 6.94 -8.22
CA GLY A 192 1.62 6.26 -8.73
C GLY A 192 0.43 7.17 -9.03
N PHE A 193 0.65 8.49 -9.09
CA PHE A 193 -0.38 9.43 -9.49
C PHE A 193 -0.40 9.63 -11.01
N ASN A 194 -1.58 9.59 -11.61
CA ASN A 194 -1.79 9.98 -13.00
C ASN A 194 -1.92 11.50 -13.10
N VAL A 195 -1.23 12.10 -14.06
CA VAL A 195 -1.12 13.55 -14.18
C VAL A 195 -2.12 14.07 -15.21
N SER A 196 -2.87 15.09 -14.81
CA SER A 196 -3.59 16.00 -15.69
C SER A 196 -3.08 17.44 -15.45
N ILE A 197 -2.12 17.89 -16.27
CA ILE A 197 -1.68 19.29 -16.22
C ILE A 197 -2.82 20.15 -16.74
N ILE A 198 -3.33 21.04 -15.90
CA ILE A 198 -4.48 21.87 -16.26
C ILE A 198 -3.98 23.17 -16.88
N TYR A 199 -3.02 23.85 -16.23
CA TYR A 199 -2.48 25.14 -16.71
C TYR A 199 -1.02 25.33 -16.31
N ASP A 200 -0.09 25.06 -17.23
CA ASP A 200 1.36 25.24 -17.02
C ASP A 200 1.69 26.71 -16.69
N ASP A 201 1.11 27.67 -17.41
CA ASP A 201 1.39 29.11 -17.24
C ASP A 201 0.88 29.66 -15.90
N LEU A 202 -0.14 29.02 -15.32
CA LEU A 202 -0.71 29.41 -14.02
C LEU A 202 -0.10 28.62 -12.86
N GLY A 203 0.79 27.67 -13.15
CA GLY A 203 1.39 26.82 -12.13
C GLY A 203 0.41 25.82 -11.51
N ILE A 204 -0.57 25.31 -12.28
CA ILE A 204 -1.65 24.44 -11.75
C ILE A 204 -1.63 23.06 -12.41
N ALA A 205 -1.58 22.03 -11.56
CA ALA A 205 -1.71 20.63 -11.98
C ALA A 205 -2.72 19.90 -11.10
N HIS A 206 -3.43 18.95 -11.71
CA HIS A 206 -4.30 18.02 -11.01
C HIS A 206 -3.82 16.60 -11.24
N LEU A 207 -3.74 15.82 -10.18
CA LEU A 207 -3.28 14.45 -10.22
C LEU A 207 -4.27 13.55 -9.49
N THR A 208 -4.46 12.34 -10.01
CA THR A 208 -5.35 11.34 -9.42
C THR A 208 -4.60 10.04 -9.18
N GLY A 209 -4.80 9.42 -8.02
CA GLY A 209 -4.19 8.14 -7.66
C GLY A 209 -5.24 7.17 -7.13
N GLU A 210 -5.12 5.90 -7.49
CA GLU A 210 -5.90 4.81 -6.89
C GLU A 210 -4.94 3.86 -6.17
N PHE A 211 -5.17 3.65 -4.87
CA PHE A 211 -4.35 2.74 -4.07
C PHE A 211 -5.22 1.67 -3.41
N PRO A 212 -4.76 0.41 -3.33
CA PRO A 212 -5.41 -0.57 -2.49
C PRO A 212 -5.29 -0.13 -1.02
N SER A 213 -6.38 -0.28 -0.25
CA SER A 213 -6.38 0.04 1.18
C SER A 213 -7.44 -0.76 1.93
N LEU A 214 -7.22 -0.92 3.24
CA LEU A 214 -8.21 -1.40 4.20
C LEU A 214 -9.11 -0.29 4.76
N GLY A 215 -9.07 0.92 4.18
CA GLY A 215 -9.89 2.06 4.60
C GLY A 215 -9.49 2.66 5.96
N ILE A 216 -8.34 2.27 6.51
CA ILE A 216 -7.87 2.73 7.82
C ILE A 216 -7.35 4.16 7.69
N LEU A 217 -8.22 5.13 7.98
CA LEU A 217 -8.02 6.56 7.72
C LEU A 217 -6.70 7.12 8.26
N THR A 218 -6.29 6.75 9.46
CA THR A 218 -5.02 7.22 10.06
C THR A 218 -3.79 6.74 9.29
N LEU A 219 -3.82 5.52 8.76
CA LEU A 219 -2.72 4.95 7.98
C LEU A 219 -2.67 5.56 6.58
N ILE A 220 -3.84 5.79 5.96
CA ILE A 220 -3.93 6.50 4.70
C ILE A 220 -3.38 7.93 4.86
N ALA A 221 -3.79 8.63 5.92
CA ALA A 221 -3.33 9.99 6.21
C ALA A 221 -1.81 10.03 6.39
N LEU A 222 -1.25 9.09 7.16
CA LEU A 222 0.20 8.93 7.34
C LEU A 222 0.93 8.70 6.01
N LYS A 223 0.41 7.82 5.16
CA LYS A 223 0.98 7.52 3.84
C LYS A 223 1.00 8.76 2.95
N ILE A 224 -0.13 9.47 2.86
CA ILE A 224 -0.25 10.69 2.05
C ILE A 224 0.62 11.82 2.60
N ASP A 225 0.60 12.05 3.92
CA ASP A 225 1.48 13.03 4.57
C ASP A 225 2.95 12.73 4.25
N GLY A 226 3.37 11.46 4.30
CA GLY A 226 4.71 11.04 3.91
C GLY A 226 5.04 11.37 2.46
N MET A 227 4.15 11.04 1.52
CA MET A 227 4.32 11.33 0.09
C MET A 227 4.47 12.83 -0.18
N ILE A 228 3.60 13.66 0.41
CA ILE A 228 3.63 15.12 0.21
C ILE A 228 4.88 15.74 0.85
N ASN A 229 5.24 15.33 2.07
CA ASN A 229 6.43 15.84 2.76
C ASN A 229 7.73 15.49 2.01
N GLU A 230 7.82 14.30 1.41
CA GLU A 230 8.95 13.95 0.54
C GLU A 230 8.97 14.81 -0.72
N THR A 231 7.82 15.04 -1.36
CA THR A 231 7.72 15.94 -2.51
C THR A 231 8.14 17.36 -2.18
N GLU A 232 7.71 17.91 -1.04
CA GLU A 232 8.13 19.23 -0.58
C GLU A 232 9.65 19.27 -0.41
N LYS A 233 10.24 18.28 0.28
CA LYS A 233 11.70 18.22 0.50
C LYS A 233 12.50 18.11 -0.79
N SER A 234 11.99 17.40 -1.80
CA SER A 234 12.68 17.22 -3.08
C SER A 234 12.56 18.41 -4.02
N CYS A 235 11.54 19.27 -3.84
CA CYS A 235 11.21 20.34 -4.79
C CYS A 235 11.28 21.76 -4.18
N SER A 236 11.71 21.89 -2.93
CA SER A 236 11.96 23.17 -2.25
C SER A 236 13.40 23.62 -2.34
#